data_AF-A0A9J6G150-F1
#
_entry.id   AF-A0A9J6G150-F1
#
_cell.length_a   1.000
_cell.length_b   1.000
_cell.length_c   1.000
_cell.angle_alpha   90.00
_cell.angle_beta   90.00
_cell.angle_gamma   90.00
#
_symmetry.space_group_name_H-M   'P 1'
#
loop_
_entity.id
_entity.type
_entity.pdbx_description
1 polymer ?
#
loop_
_entity_poly.entity_id
_entity_poly.type
_entity_poly.pdbx_seq_one_letter_code
_entity_poly.pdbx_strand_id
1 'polypeptide(L)'
;MQELKGKPDDKIYRGMNNYAQYITKKDTAQGNASSGMVRKGPIRAPEHIRSTVRWDYQPDICKDYKETGFCGFGDSCKFMHDRSDYKHGWQLELEMERNQYREEDTSRYEISSDEEDLPFKCLLCRKSFVDPVVTKCKHYFCERCALKHYRKTTRCYVCSQQTNGVFNPAKARCSPAIVFTHVHSASTFRNVK
;
A
#
# COMPACT_ATOMS: atom_id res chain seq x y z
N MET A 1 -61.17 -9.37 12.81
CA MET A 1 -61.08 -10.79 13.27
C MET A 1 -61.99 -11.07 14.45
N GLN A 2 -61.96 -10.28 15.52
CA GLN A 2 -62.87 -10.46 16.67
C GLN A 2 -64.35 -10.32 16.27
N GLU A 3 -64.64 -9.47 15.27
CA GLU A 3 -65.97 -9.21 14.70
C GLU A 3 -66.55 -10.34 13.83
N LEU A 4 -65.73 -11.30 13.40
CA LEU A 4 -66.13 -12.47 12.59
C LEU A 4 -66.18 -13.76 13.42
N LYS A 5 -65.81 -13.68 14.70
CA LYS A 5 -65.76 -14.85 15.57
C LYS A 5 -67.19 -15.31 15.88
N GLY A 6 -67.62 -16.42 15.27
CA GLY A 6 -68.94 -17.03 15.49
C GLY A 6 -70.05 -16.63 14.50
N LYS A 7 -69.73 -15.88 13.43
CA LYS A 7 -70.66 -15.62 12.32
C LYS A 7 -70.55 -16.72 11.24
N PRO A 8 -71.64 -17.06 10.53
CA PRO A 8 -71.58 -17.98 9.40
C PRO A 8 -70.71 -17.41 8.26
N ASP A 9 -70.15 -18.29 7.42
CA ASP A 9 -69.25 -17.88 6.33
C ASP A 9 -70.03 -17.14 5.22
N ASP A 10 -69.83 -15.82 5.13
CA ASP A 10 -70.50 -14.94 4.16
C ASP A 10 -70.04 -15.14 2.69
N LYS A 11 -69.11 -16.07 2.40
CA LYS A 11 -68.48 -16.35 1.08
C LYS A 11 -67.84 -15.15 0.35
N ILE A 12 -67.81 -13.97 0.96
CA ILE A 12 -67.18 -12.76 0.43
C ILE A 12 -65.68 -12.80 0.76
N TYR A 13 -64.83 -12.76 -0.26
CA TYR A 13 -63.38 -12.74 -0.11
C TYR A 13 -62.90 -11.38 0.43
N ARG A 14 -62.18 -11.38 1.55
CA ARG A 14 -61.67 -10.16 2.22
C ARG A 14 -60.14 -10.09 2.23
N GLY A 15 -59.47 -10.86 1.38
CA GLY A 15 -58.01 -10.99 1.32
C GLY A 15 -57.47 -12.23 2.06
N MET A 16 -56.30 -12.70 1.64
CA MET A 16 -55.68 -13.95 2.12
C MET A 16 -55.45 -14.00 3.63
N ASN A 17 -55.19 -12.85 4.27
CA ASN A 17 -54.91 -12.79 5.71
C ASN A 17 -56.17 -12.71 6.58
N ASN A 18 -57.35 -12.60 5.96
CA ASN A 18 -58.62 -12.34 6.65
C ASN A 18 -59.53 -13.58 6.81
N TYR A 19 -59.04 -14.79 6.47
CA TYR A 19 -59.76 -16.04 6.76
C TYR A 19 -59.88 -16.28 8.27
N ALA A 20 -60.95 -16.99 8.67
CA ALA A 20 -61.26 -17.26 10.07
C ALA A 20 -60.11 -18.00 10.77
N GLN A 21 -59.51 -17.35 11.77
CA GLN A 21 -58.49 -17.97 12.62
C GLN A 21 -59.19 -18.65 13.80
N TYR A 22 -59.12 -19.98 13.84
CA TYR A 22 -59.73 -20.81 14.88
C TYR A 22 -58.83 -21.00 16.11
N ILE A 23 -57.53 -20.72 15.99
CA ILE A 23 -56.56 -20.80 17.10
C ILE A 23 -56.48 -19.43 17.78
N THR A 24 -56.85 -19.37 19.06
CA THR A 24 -56.66 -18.18 19.88
C THR A 24 -55.19 -18.04 20.27
N LYS A 25 -54.58 -16.90 19.94
CA LYS A 25 -53.24 -16.57 20.44
C LYS A 25 -53.39 -16.20 21.92
N LYS A 26 -52.68 -16.90 22.82
CA LYS A 26 -52.67 -16.58 24.26
C LYS A 26 -52.01 -15.21 24.48
N ASP A 27 -52.71 -14.33 25.19
CA ASP A 27 -52.14 -13.07 25.69
C ASP A 27 -51.14 -13.38 26.80
N THR A 28 -49.89 -12.93 26.65
CA THR A 28 -48.98 -12.78 27.78
C THR A 28 -49.41 -11.57 28.62
N ALA A 29 -49.19 -11.59 29.93
CA ALA A 29 -49.65 -10.58 30.91
C ALA A 29 -49.29 -9.11 30.57
N GLN A 30 -48.39 -8.87 29.62
CA GLN A 30 -48.15 -7.58 28.97
C GLN A 30 -49.08 -7.43 27.75
N GLY A 31 -50.34 -7.12 28.02
CA GLY A 31 -51.36 -6.97 27.00
C GLY A 31 -51.09 -5.85 25.98
N ASN A 32 -51.90 -5.91 24.93
CA ASN A 32 -52.16 -4.95 23.85
C ASN A 32 -51.14 -4.82 22.71
N ALA A 33 -51.70 -4.54 21.53
CA ALA A 33 -51.10 -4.48 20.20
C ALA A 33 -49.88 -3.54 20.02
N SER A 34 -49.48 -2.85 21.09
CA SER A 34 -48.30 -1.98 21.22
C SER A 34 -47.06 -2.70 21.78
N SER A 35 -47.19 -3.87 22.40
CA SER A 35 -46.03 -4.62 22.87
C SER A 35 -45.40 -5.39 21.70
N GLY A 36 -44.17 -5.02 21.33
CA GLY A 36 -43.41 -5.62 20.22
C GLY A 36 -43.20 -7.14 20.31
N MET A 37 -43.48 -7.73 21.48
CA MET A 37 -43.34 -9.16 21.76
C MET A 37 -44.48 -10.03 21.16
N VAL A 38 -45.65 -9.43 20.86
CA VAL A 38 -46.87 -10.15 20.42
C VAL A 38 -46.99 -10.24 18.89
N ARG A 39 -46.41 -9.30 18.13
CA ARG A 39 -46.40 -9.33 16.66
C ARG A 39 -45.32 -10.29 16.16
N LYS A 40 -45.73 -11.44 15.62
CA LYS A 40 -44.84 -12.34 14.88
C LYS A 40 -44.80 -11.90 13.41
N GLY A 41 -43.61 -11.61 12.90
CA GLY A 41 -43.38 -11.13 11.53
C GLY A 41 -42.38 -9.98 11.50
N PRO A 42 -42.19 -9.34 10.34
CA PRO A 42 -41.35 -8.14 10.22
C PRO A 42 -41.78 -7.07 11.22
N ILE A 43 -40.86 -6.69 12.10
CA ILE A 43 -41.09 -5.70 13.15
C ILE A 43 -40.80 -4.32 12.56
N ARG A 44 -41.68 -3.35 12.81
CA ARG A 44 -41.48 -1.96 12.39
C ARG A 44 -40.33 -1.36 13.21
N ALA A 45 -39.32 -0.82 12.53
CA ALA A 45 -38.23 -0.11 13.20
C ALA A 45 -38.74 1.19 13.87
N PRO A 46 -38.09 1.68 14.94
CA PRO A 46 -38.48 2.94 15.58
C PRO A 46 -38.23 4.12 14.63
N GLU A 47 -39.15 5.09 14.62
CA GLU A 47 -39.10 6.20 13.66
C GLU A 47 -38.07 7.28 14.03
N HIS A 48 -37.74 7.43 15.31
CA HIS A 48 -36.89 8.49 15.84
C HIS A 48 -35.62 7.95 16.51
N ILE A 49 -35.05 6.87 15.97
CA ILE A 49 -33.72 6.37 16.39
C ILE A 49 -32.76 6.38 15.20
N ARG A 50 -31.58 6.97 15.40
CA ARG A 50 -30.45 6.81 14.47
C ARG A 50 -29.55 5.71 15.02
N SER A 51 -29.39 4.62 14.27
CA SER A 51 -28.39 3.60 14.61
C SER A 51 -26.98 4.18 14.46
N THR A 52 -26.12 3.97 15.45
CA THR A 52 -24.71 4.29 15.35
C THR A 52 -24.04 3.28 14.43
N VAL A 53 -23.48 3.74 13.32
CA VAL A 53 -22.74 2.88 12.39
C VAL A 53 -21.25 2.99 12.73
N ARG A 54 -20.62 1.85 12.99
CA ARG A 54 -19.16 1.71 13.09
C ARG A 54 -18.70 0.82 11.95
N TRP A 55 -17.72 1.29 11.18
CA TRP A 55 -17.07 0.46 10.17
C TRP A 55 -16.19 -0.58 10.86
N ASP A 56 -16.38 -1.85 10.50
CA ASP A 56 -15.56 -2.95 11.00
C ASP A 56 -14.56 -3.37 9.92
N TYR A 57 -13.32 -2.90 10.07
CA TYR A 57 -12.27 -3.11 9.07
C TYR A 57 -11.55 -4.45 9.22
N GLN A 58 -11.79 -5.20 10.29
CA GLN A 58 -11.13 -6.48 10.53
C GLN A 58 -11.77 -7.58 9.68
N PRO A 59 -11.07 -8.17 8.69
CA PRO A 59 -11.61 -9.27 7.92
C PRO A 59 -11.45 -10.59 8.69
N ASP A 60 -12.52 -11.37 8.78
CA ASP A 60 -12.49 -12.72 9.34
C ASP A 60 -12.01 -13.75 8.30
N ILE A 61 -10.82 -13.55 7.74
CA ILE A 61 -10.20 -14.45 6.76
C ILE A 61 -9.09 -15.26 7.43
N CYS A 62 -9.05 -16.57 7.15
CA CYS A 62 -8.02 -17.45 7.67
C CYS A 62 -6.66 -17.10 7.05
N LYS A 63 -5.74 -16.60 7.87
CA LYS A 63 -4.38 -16.25 7.45
C LYS A 63 -3.64 -17.43 6.81
N ASP A 64 -3.64 -18.59 7.48
CA ASP A 64 -2.91 -19.77 7.03
C ASP A 64 -3.47 -20.29 5.69
N TYR A 65 -4.79 -20.30 5.55
CA TYR A 65 -5.43 -20.71 4.29
C TYR A 65 -5.17 -19.72 3.16
N LYS A 66 -5.13 -18.41 3.44
CA LYS A 66 -4.87 -17.38 2.43
C LYS A 66 -3.44 -17.44 1.90
N GLU A 67 -2.45 -17.57 2.80
CA GLU A 67 -1.03 -17.56 2.43
C GLU A 67 -0.53 -18.91 1.91
N THR A 68 -0.86 -19.99 2.62
CA THR A 68 -0.31 -21.32 2.32
C THR A 68 -1.28 -22.17 1.53
N GLY A 69 -2.57 -21.83 1.58
CA GLY A 69 -3.58 -22.62 0.91
C GLY A 69 -4.07 -23.85 1.67
N PHE A 70 -3.53 -24.07 2.86
CA PHE A 70 -3.86 -25.18 3.73
C PHE A 70 -4.11 -24.64 5.14
N CYS A 71 -5.29 -24.89 5.68
CA CYS A 71 -5.58 -24.61 7.07
C CYS A 71 -5.47 -25.91 7.87
N GLY A 72 -4.63 -25.94 8.89
CA GLY A 72 -4.50 -27.11 9.77
C GLY A 72 -5.78 -27.47 10.51
N PHE A 73 -6.72 -26.52 10.65
CA PHE A 73 -8.03 -26.75 11.25
C PHE A 73 -9.08 -27.27 10.25
N GLY A 74 -8.77 -27.30 8.95
CA GLY A 74 -9.70 -27.69 7.89
C GLY A 74 -11.03 -26.94 8.01
N ASP A 75 -12.14 -27.63 7.77
CA ASP A 75 -13.48 -27.04 7.79
C ASP A 75 -13.99 -26.65 9.19
N SER A 76 -13.23 -26.97 10.25
CA SER A 76 -13.55 -26.53 11.62
C SER A 76 -13.02 -25.13 11.93
N CYS A 77 -12.33 -24.48 10.99
CA CYS A 77 -11.81 -23.14 11.15
C CYS A 77 -12.95 -22.12 11.33
N LYS A 78 -12.86 -21.28 12.37
CA LYS A 78 -13.82 -20.16 12.60
C LYS A 78 -13.74 -19.09 11.49
N PHE A 79 -12.57 -18.97 10.85
CA PHE A 79 -12.29 -17.93 9.86
C PHE A 79 -12.59 -18.41 8.45
N MET A 80 -12.93 -17.49 7.55
CA MET A 80 -13.27 -17.79 6.17
C MET A 80 -12.07 -18.31 5.38
N HIS A 81 -12.27 -19.39 4.64
CA HIS A 81 -11.32 -19.98 3.70
C HIS A 81 -11.45 -19.35 2.31
N ASP A 82 -11.00 -18.12 2.17
CA ASP A 82 -10.90 -17.42 0.89
C ASP A 82 -9.44 -17.11 0.55
N ARG A 83 -9.10 -17.21 -0.74
CA ARG A 83 -7.78 -16.90 -1.33
C ARG A 83 -7.82 -15.65 -2.19
N SER A 84 -8.91 -14.89 -2.15
CA SER A 84 -8.99 -13.64 -2.89
C SER A 84 -8.07 -12.57 -2.28
N ASP A 85 -7.35 -11.86 -3.15
CA ASP A 85 -6.42 -10.78 -2.80
C ASP A 85 -6.98 -9.40 -3.20
N TYR A 86 -8.28 -9.19 -2.99
CA TYR A 86 -8.89 -7.88 -3.27
C TYR A 86 -8.37 -6.82 -2.29
N LYS A 87 -8.18 -5.61 -2.82
CA LYS A 87 -7.78 -4.45 -2.00
C LYS A 87 -8.87 -4.16 -0.96
N HIS A 88 -8.46 -3.90 0.28
CA HIS A 88 -9.38 -3.48 1.33
C HIS A 88 -9.93 -2.08 1.05
N GLY A 89 -11.11 -1.75 1.59
CA GLY A 89 -11.77 -0.46 1.36
C GLY A 89 -10.88 0.74 1.67
N TRP A 90 -10.11 0.70 2.77
CA TRP A 90 -9.18 1.77 3.14
C TRP A 90 -8.05 1.96 2.12
N GLN A 91 -7.58 0.88 1.49
CA GLN A 91 -6.55 0.93 0.47
C GLN A 91 -7.09 1.59 -0.80
N LEU A 92 -8.35 1.31 -1.15
CA LEU A 92 -9.04 1.97 -2.26
C LEU A 92 -9.28 3.46 -1.97
N GLU A 93 -9.71 3.81 -0.76
CA GLU A 93 -9.90 5.22 -0.35
C GLU A 93 -8.61 6.02 -0.48
N LEU A 94 -7.49 5.47 -0.02
CA LEU A 94 -6.17 6.11 -0.12
C LEU A 94 -5.72 6.26 -1.59
N GLU A 95 -5.91 5.24 -2.42
CA GLU A 95 -5.57 5.30 -3.86
C GLU A 95 -6.45 6.31 -4.61
N MET A 96 -7.72 6.43 -4.21
CA MET A 96 -8.63 7.44 -4.72
C MET A 96 -8.21 8.85 -4.31
N GLU A 97 -7.84 9.07 -3.04
CA GLU A 97 -7.39 10.38 -2.53
C GLU A 97 -6.06 10.82 -3.19
N ARG A 98 -5.15 9.86 -3.41
CA ARG A 98 -3.89 10.08 -4.14
C ARG A 98 -4.10 10.29 -5.65
N ASN A 99 -5.33 10.15 -6.14
CA ASN A 99 -5.72 10.27 -7.55
C ASN A 99 -4.97 9.31 -8.49
N GLN A 100 -4.45 8.19 -7.95
CA GLN A 100 -3.64 7.20 -8.68
C GLN A 100 -4.50 6.10 -9.31
N TYR A 101 -5.82 6.14 -9.12
CA TYR A 101 -6.76 5.10 -9.56
C TYR A 101 -6.86 4.93 -11.10
N ARG A 102 -6.31 5.87 -11.87
CA ARG A 102 -6.36 5.88 -13.36
C ARG A 102 -5.03 5.90 -14.08
N GLU A 103 -3.92 6.14 -13.39
CA GLU A 103 -2.60 6.05 -14.02
C GLU A 103 -2.13 4.60 -13.94
N GLU A 104 -2.14 3.90 -15.07
CA GLU A 104 -1.39 2.67 -15.25
C GLU A 104 0.09 3.03 -15.12
N ASP A 105 0.66 2.84 -13.93
CA ASP A 105 2.08 3.06 -13.67
C ASP A 105 2.90 2.05 -14.49
N THR A 106 3.25 2.43 -15.72
CA THR A 106 4.15 1.65 -16.60
C THR A 106 5.53 1.49 -15.96
N SER A 107 5.87 2.36 -15.00
CA SER A 107 7.05 2.34 -14.15
C SER A 107 7.11 1.14 -13.18
N ARG A 108 5.98 0.48 -12.87
CA ARG A 108 5.95 -0.64 -11.90
C ARG A 108 6.67 -1.89 -12.39
N TYR A 109 6.84 -2.04 -13.71
CA TYR A 109 7.63 -3.11 -14.34
C TYR A 109 9.01 -2.63 -14.81
N GLU A 110 9.33 -1.35 -14.62
CA GLU A 110 10.69 -0.87 -14.83
C GLU A 110 11.54 -1.40 -13.68
N ILE A 111 12.42 -2.35 -14.01
CA ILE A 111 13.54 -2.70 -13.14
C ILE A 111 14.43 -1.46 -13.14
N SER A 112 14.19 -0.55 -12.19
CA SER A 112 15.15 0.48 -11.84
C SER A 112 16.43 -0.27 -11.50
N SER A 113 17.42 -0.20 -12.39
CA SER A 113 18.77 -0.65 -12.10
C SER A 113 19.28 0.26 -11.00
N ASP A 114 19.03 -0.15 -9.76
CA ASP A 114 19.39 0.50 -8.51
C ASP A 114 20.93 0.56 -8.39
N GLU A 115 21.52 1.44 -9.17
CA GLU A 115 22.90 1.86 -9.01
C GLU A 115 22.93 3.38 -9.14
N GLU A 116 22.44 4.00 -8.05
CA GLU A 116 22.68 5.38 -7.61
C GLU A 116 23.41 6.24 -8.64
N ASP A 117 22.71 7.21 -9.23
CA ASP A 117 23.22 8.25 -10.13
C ASP A 117 24.38 9.04 -9.50
N LEU A 118 25.54 8.40 -9.37
CA LEU A 118 26.80 9.04 -9.10
C LEU A 118 27.18 9.74 -10.41
N PRO A 119 27.27 11.08 -10.42
CA PRO A 119 27.54 11.82 -11.64
C PRO A 119 28.92 11.40 -12.15
N PHE A 120 29.01 10.69 -13.27
CA PHE A 120 30.26 10.13 -13.85
C PHE A 120 31.41 11.14 -14.09
N LYS A 121 31.15 12.44 -13.93
CA LYS A 121 32.08 13.53 -14.27
C LYS A 121 32.14 14.55 -13.14
N CYS A 122 33.35 15.05 -12.88
CA CYS A 122 33.57 16.14 -11.92
C CYS A 122 32.95 17.44 -12.43
N LEU A 123 32.18 18.13 -11.59
CA LEU A 123 31.47 19.36 -11.97
C LEU A 123 32.39 20.57 -12.23
N LEU A 124 33.63 20.54 -11.74
CA LEU A 124 34.61 21.62 -11.97
C LEU A 124 35.43 21.43 -13.24
N CYS A 125 35.86 20.20 -13.56
CA CYS A 125 36.71 19.93 -14.72
C CYS A 125 35.98 19.23 -15.87
N ARG A 126 34.73 18.78 -15.65
CA ARG A 126 33.90 18.00 -16.59
C ARG A 126 34.55 16.72 -17.13
N LYS A 127 35.63 16.27 -16.50
CA LYS A 127 36.38 15.03 -16.80
C LYS A 127 35.98 13.93 -15.82
N SER A 128 36.41 12.70 -16.09
CA SER A 128 36.35 11.60 -15.13
C SER A 128 37.05 11.96 -13.82
N PHE A 129 36.62 11.33 -12.73
CA PHE A 129 37.25 11.56 -11.43
C PHE A 129 38.65 10.96 -11.38
N VAL A 130 39.60 11.79 -10.92
CA VAL A 130 40.94 11.38 -10.53
C VAL A 130 41.03 11.74 -9.05
N ASP A 131 41.16 10.73 -8.19
CA ASP A 131 41.12 10.85 -6.74
C ASP A 131 39.86 11.60 -6.24
N PRO A 132 38.69 10.92 -6.24
CA PRO A 132 37.43 11.54 -5.84
C PRO A 132 37.42 11.88 -4.34
N VAL A 133 36.98 13.09 -4.02
CA VAL A 133 36.75 13.58 -2.66
C VAL A 133 35.29 13.98 -2.48
N VAL A 134 34.76 13.69 -1.29
CA VAL A 134 33.40 14.02 -0.87
C VAL A 134 33.46 15.16 0.13
N THR A 135 32.67 16.20 -0.13
CA THR A 135 32.41 17.28 0.82
C THR A 135 31.28 16.90 1.80
N LYS A 136 31.15 17.63 2.91
CA LYS A 136 30.05 17.43 3.88
C LYS A 136 28.64 17.45 3.25
N CYS A 137 28.49 18.20 2.17
CA CYS A 137 27.26 18.31 1.39
C CYS A 137 27.06 17.20 0.35
N LYS A 138 27.81 16.09 0.44
CA LYS A 138 27.74 14.92 -0.46
C LYS A 138 27.99 15.27 -1.94
N HIS A 139 28.80 16.29 -2.22
CA HIS A 139 29.23 16.59 -3.59
C HIS A 139 30.60 15.98 -3.88
N TYR A 140 30.73 15.36 -5.06
CA TYR A 140 31.93 14.66 -5.52
C TYR A 140 32.77 15.56 -6.44
N PHE A 141 34.06 15.66 -6.13
CA PHE A 141 35.04 16.41 -6.93
C PHE A 141 36.36 15.65 -7.02
N CYS A 142 37.24 16.02 -7.96
CA CYS A 142 38.64 15.56 -7.92
C CYS A 142 39.40 16.31 -6.82
N GLU A 143 40.37 15.66 -6.16
CA GLU A 143 41.23 16.28 -5.14
C GLU A 143 41.82 17.62 -5.61
N ARG A 144 42.44 17.62 -6.80
CA ARG A 144 43.07 18.82 -7.40
C ARG A 144 42.05 19.92 -7.71
N CYS A 145 40.82 19.54 -8.05
CA CYS A 145 39.74 20.49 -8.35
C CYS A 145 39.18 21.12 -7.07
N ALA A 146 38.95 20.31 -6.03
CA ALA A 146 38.50 20.78 -4.74
C ALA A 146 39.51 21.76 -4.11
N LEU A 147 40.81 21.45 -4.14
CA LEU A 147 41.86 22.32 -3.62
C LEU A 147 41.99 23.63 -4.40
N LYS A 148 41.89 23.61 -5.73
CA LYS A 148 41.90 24.84 -6.55
C LYS A 148 40.70 25.74 -6.26
N HIS A 149 39.53 25.15 -6.04
CA HIS A 149 38.33 25.90 -5.69
C HIS A 149 38.43 26.49 -4.29
N TYR A 150 38.88 25.70 -3.30
CA TYR A 150 39.04 26.15 -1.92
C TYR A 150 39.97 27.36 -1.78
N ARG A 151 41.01 27.45 -2.63
CA ARG A 151 41.89 28.62 -2.71
C ARG A 151 41.18 29.90 -3.17
N LYS A 152 40.11 29.77 -3.96
CA LYS A 152 39.32 30.91 -4.47
C LYS A 152 38.14 31.22 -3.57
N THR A 153 37.41 30.19 -3.13
CA THR A 153 36.23 30.32 -2.28
C THR A 153 36.13 29.11 -1.33
N THR A 154 35.82 29.37 -0.06
CA THR A 154 35.68 28.35 1.00
C THR A 154 34.32 27.64 0.99
N ARG A 155 33.53 27.86 -0.05
CA ARG A 155 32.17 27.33 -0.23
C ARG A 155 32.16 26.22 -1.27
N CYS A 156 31.17 25.33 -1.20
CA CYS A 156 30.95 24.29 -2.20
C CYS A 156 30.46 24.90 -3.52
N TYR A 157 30.91 24.37 -4.66
CA TYR A 157 30.50 24.85 -5.98
C TYR A 157 29.02 24.60 -6.31
N VAL A 158 28.41 23.56 -5.75
CA VAL A 158 27.03 23.16 -6.09
C VAL A 158 26.00 23.82 -5.16
N CYS A 159 26.16 23.64 -3.84
CA CYS A 159 25.18 24.11 -2.86
C CYS A 159 25.61 25.37 -2.10
N SER A 160 26.77 25.97 -2.44
CA SER A 160 27.33 27.14 -1.73
C SER A 160 27.56 26.97 -0.22
N GLN A 161 27.44 25.75 0.32
CA GLN A 161 27.64 25.46 1.74
C GLN A 161 29.13 25.54 2.10
N GLN A 162 29.42 26.08 3.29
CA GLN A 162 30.80 26.20 3.82
C GLN A 162 31.42 24.80 3.98
N THR A 163 32.56 24.54 3.33
CA THR A 163 33.20 23.20 3.37
C THR A 163 34.07 22.99 4.61
N ASN A 164 34.39 24.05 5.35
CA ASN A 164 35.24 24.06 6.54
C ASN A 164 36.59 23.34 6.36
N GLY A 165 37.11 23.28 5.14
CA GLY A 165 38.38 22.61 4.83
C GLY A 165 38.35 21.09 4.97
N VAL A 166 37.18 20.47 5.15
CA VAL A 166 37.04 19.02 5.32
C VAL A 166 36.70 18.38 3.97
N PHE A 167 37.63 17.60 3.44
CA PHE A 167 37.48 16.80 2.22
C PHE A 167 37.84 15.35 2.53
N ASN A 168 36.86 14.45 2.45
CA ASN A 168 37.06 13.04 2.76
C ASN A 168 37.30 12.25 1.45
N PRO A 169 38.27 11.34 1.37
CA PRO A 169 38.50 10.53 0.18
C PRO A 169 37.34 9.54 -0.06
N ALA A 170 36.81 9.49 -1.28
CA ALA A 170 35.72 8.61 -1.67
C ALA A 170 36.28 7.25 -2.14
N LYS A 171 36.54 6.34 -1.20
CA LYS A 171 37.30 5.11 -1.50
C LYS A 171 36.50 3.96 -2.15
N ALA A 172 35.19 4.07 -2.29
CA ALA A 172 34.36 2.88 -2.48
C ALA A 172 33.74 2.66 -3.88
N ARG A 173 33.45 3.70 -4.70
CA ARG A 173 32.59 3.49 -5.89
C ARG A 173 32.83 4.41 -7.09
N CYS A 174 34.01 4.99 -7.25
CA CYS A 174 34.37 5.61 -8.52
C CYS A 174 35.31 4.67 -9.25
N SER A 175 34.77 3.83 -10.13
CA SER A 175 35.58 2.95 -10.97
C SER A 175 36.57 3.81 -11.78
N PRO A 176 37.89 3.64 -11.63
CA PRO A 176 38.80 4.12 -12.65
C PRO A 176 38.51 3.28 -13.89
N ALA A 177 38.22 3.95 -15.01
CA ALA A 177 38.13 3.30 -16.30
C ALA A 177 39.35 2.40 -16.47
N ILE A 178 39.07 1.11 -16.63
CA ILE A 178 40.03 0.04 -16.91
C ILE A 178 40.95 0.51 -18.04
N VAL A 179 42.23 0.74 -17.73
CA VAL A 179 43.28 0.90 -18.73
C VAL A 179 43.54 -0.47 -19.35
N PHE A 180 42.77 -0.80 -20.38
CA PHE A 180 43.09 -1.88 -21.32
C PHE A 180 43.79 -1.26 -22.53
N THR A 181 45.12 -1.20 -22.50
CA THR A 181 45.91 -1.11 -23.74
C THR A 181 46.75 -2.38 -23.85
N HIS A 182 46.12 -3.44 -24.36
CA HIS A 182 46.88 -4.46 -25.09
C HIS A 182 47.30 -3.85 -26.42
N VAL A 183 48.61 -3.63 -26.59
CA VAL A 183 49.22 -3.72 -27.91
C VAL A 183 50.30 -4.78 -27.82
N HIS A 184 49.97 -5.98 -28.29
CA HIS A 184 50.97 -6.94 -28.74
C HIS A 184 51.49 -6.44 -30.10
N SER A 185 52.79 -6.21 -30.22
CA SER A 185 53.52 -6.45 -31.46
C SER A 185 54.88 -7.04 -31.13
N ALA A 186 55.21 -8.09 -31.87
CA ALA A 186 56.30 -9.01 -31.62
C ALA A 186 57.67 -8.47 -32.02
N SER A 187 58.69 -9.06 -31.39
CA SER A 187 60.04 -9.30 -31.88
C SER A 187 60.88 -8.11 -32.34
N THR A 188 62.02 -7.90 -31.68
CA THR A 188 63.32 -8.20 -32.32
C THR A 188 64.43 -8.26 -31.27
N PHE A 189 65.22 -9.32 -31.40
CA PHE A 189 66.54 -9.49 -30.83
C PHE A 189 67.39 -8.21 -30.91
N ARG A 190 68.16 -7.96 -29.84
CA ARG A 190 69.61 -7.65 -29.90
C ARG A 190 70.20 -7.69 -28.49
N ASN A 191 71.01 -8.73 -28.23
CA ASN A 191 72.13 -8.65 -27.30
C ASN A 191 73.07 -7.53 -27.74
N VAL A 192 73.73 -6.84 -26.80
CA VAL A 192 75.18 -6.55 -26.80
C VAL A 192 75.55 -5.83 -25.49
N LYS A 193 76.51 -6.46 -24.78
CA LYS A 193 77.46 -6.00 -23.74
C LYS A 193 76.94 -5.45 -22.41
#